data_AF-B6K529-F1
#
_entry.id   AF-B6K529-F1
#
_cell.length_a   1.000
_cell.length_b   1.000
_cell.length_c   1.000
_cell.angle_alpha   90.00
_cell.angle_beta   90.00
_cell.angle_gamma   90.00
#
_symmetry.space_group_name_H-M   'P 1'
#
loop_
_entity.id
_entity.type
_entity.pdbx_description
1 polymer ?
#
loop_
_entity_poly.entity_id
_entity_poly.type
_entity_poly.pdbx_seq_one_letter_code
_entity_poly.pdbx_strand_id
1 'polypeptide(L)'
;MSYQQRIQQQLNVLDKRLSAFPVLNVMEQKVGVNKVYICLGLATVYFALLFLNFGGYLLTNTLAFVMPAFFSIYSLETPDKDDDTQWLTYYLITSFMTVLEYWIDFLLVWVPFYWLMKAIFLVWLALPRFSGASLIYRAIIRPYITPYVMRVMSRVNNAAAAGAPVPPPRSEKPAAAPAAAPAASATGAQL
;
A
#
# COMPACT_ATOMS: atom_id res chain seq x y z
N MET A 1 25.16 31.56 1.88
CA MET A 1 24.50 30.81 0.79
C MET A 1 23.12 31.42 0.58
N SER A 2 22.92 32.16 -0.50
CA SER A 2 21.61 32.76 -0.79
C SER A 2 20.61 31.66 -1.15
N TYR A 3 19.31 31.88 -0.89
CA TYR A 3 18.25 30.93 -1.24
C TYR A 3 18.27 30.55 -2.74
N GLN A 4 18.60 31.52 -3.60
CA GLN A 4 18.74 31.34 -5.04
C GLN A 4 19.82 30.30 -5.39
N GLN A 5 20.97 30.35 -4.70
CA GLN A 5 22.07 29.39 -4.91
C GLN A 5 21.66 27.95 -4.54
N ARG A 6 20.87 27.77 -3.47
CA ARG A 6 20.38 26.45 -3.05
C ARG A 6 19.39 25.88 -4.06
N ILE A 7 18.47 26.70 -4.59
CA ILE A 7 17.53 26.28 -5.61
C ILE A 7 18.28 25.86 -6.88
N GLN A 8 19.24 26.67 -7.34
CA GLN A 8 20.05 26.34 -8.52
C GLN A 8 20.89 25.07 -8.31
N GLN A 9 21.44 24.86 -7.11
CA GLN A 9 22.13 23.61 -6.77
C GLN A 9 21.18 22.40 -6.83
N GLN A 10 19.97 22.51 -6.29
CA GLN A 10 18.99 21.43 -6.34
C GLN A 10 18.52 21.13 -7.77
N LEU A 11 18.28 22.17 -8.56
CA LEU A 11 17.93 22.03 -9.98
C LEU A 11 19.04 21.32 -10.75
N ASN A 12 20.31 21.67 -10.53
CA ASN A 12 21.45 21.02 -11.20
C ASN A 12 21.63 19.55 -10.77
N VAL A 13 21.36 19.21 -9.50
CA VAL A 13 21.38 17.81 -9.04
C VAL A 13 20.24 17.01 -9.69
N LEU A 14 19.05 17.61 -9.80
CA LEU A 14 17.91 16.98 -10.46
C LEU A 14 18.19 16.81 -11.96
N ASP A 15 18.70 17.83 -12.63
CA ASP A 15 19.06 17.79 -14.04
C ASP A 15 20.02 16.64 -14.33
N LYS A 16 21.08 16.48 -13.52
CA LYS A 16 22.03 15.38 -13.65
C LYS A 16 21.38 14.00 -13.46
N ARG A 17 20.43 13.87 -12.53
CA ARG A 17 19.69 12.61 -12.32
C ARG A 17 18.71 12.32 -13.46
N LEU A 18 18.02 13.34 -13.96
CA LEU A 18 17.08 13.23 -15.07
C LEU A 18 17.81 12.95 -16.40
N SER A 19 19.04 13.43 -16.56
CA SER A 19 19.90 13.10 -17.71
C SER A 19 20.21 11.61 -17.86
N ALA A 20 20.06 10.81 -16.80
CA ALA A 20 20.22 9.37 -16.86
C ALA A 20 19.16 8.70 -17.75
N PHE A 21 18.02 9.36 -17.98
CA PHE A 21 16.93 8.83 -18.79
C PHE A 21 17.02 9.37 -20.24
N PRO A 22 17.31 8.54 -21.25
CA PRO A 22 17.50 8.99 -22.63
C PRO A 22 16.25 9.65 -23.23
N VAL A 23 15.06 9.22 -22.80
CA VAL A 23 13.76 9.80 -23.21
C VAL A 23 13.66 11.29 -22.84
N LEU A 24 14.13 11.67 -21.65
CA LEU A 24 14.08 13.05 -21.17
C LEU A 24 15.04 13.96 -21.95
N ASN A 25 16.20 13.44 -22.35
CA ASN A 25 17.16 14.18 -23.17
C ASN A 25 16.64 14.42 -24.60
N VAL A 26 15.91 13.46 -25.18
CA VAL A 26 15.26 13.62 -26.49
C VAL A 26 14.14 14.67 -26.42
N MET A 27 13.36 14.68 -25.33
CA MET A 27 12.35 15.71 -25.12
C MET A 27 12.96 17.09 -24.91
N GLU A 28 14.05 17.20 -24.15
CA GLU A 28 14.80 18.45 -23.96
C GLU A 28 15.31 19.01 -25.29
N GLN A 29 15.88 18.18 -26.16
CA GLN A 29 16.33 18.61 -27.50
C GLN A 29 15.18 19.04 -28.41
N LYS A 30 14.01 18.40 -28.34
CA LYS A 30 12.85 18.72 -29.20
C LYS A 30 12.08 19.95 -28.72
N VAL A 31 11.97 20.13 -27.41
CA VAL A 31 11.13 21.18 -26.80
C VAL A 31 11.95 22.43 -26.46
N GLY A 32 13.29 22.32 -26.37
CA GLY A 32 14.19 23.44 -26.08
C GLY A 32 14.09 23.97 -24.65
N VAL A 33 13.39 23.26 -23.77
CA VAL A 33 13.20 23.61 -22.36
C VAL A 33 13.92 22.57 -21.50
N ASN A 34 14.57 23.03 -20.42
CA ASN A 34 15.28 22.13 -19.51
C ASN A 34 14.31 21.08 -18.91
N LYS A 35 14.75 19.82 -18.95
CA LYS A 35 14.01 18.63 -18.50
C LYS A 35 13.47 18.71 -17.08
N VAL A 36 14.13 19.44 -16.18
CA VAL A 36 13.67 19.63 -14.80
C VAL A 36 12.36 20.39 -14.76
N TYR A 37 12.20 21.45 -15.57
CA TYR A 37 10.94 22.20 -15.65
C TYR A 37 9.83 21.37 -16.28
N ILE A 38 10.14 20.51 -17.24
CA ILE A 38 9.18 19.58 -17.84
C ILE A 38 8.65 18.61 -16.77
N CYS A 39 9.53 17.98 -16.00
CA CYS A 39 9.12 17.09 -14.91
C CYS A 39 8.34 17.81 -13.81
N LEU A 40 8.76 19.02 -13.41
CA LEU A 40 8.02 19.82 -12.43
C LEU A 40 6.65 20.24 -12.96
N GLY A 41 6.55 20.61 -14.24
CA GLY A 41 5.29 20.93 -14.90
C GLY A 41 4.35 19.72 -14.90
N LEU A 42 4.83 18.55 -15.32
CA LEU A 42 4.04 17.31 -15.30
C LEU A 42 3.59 16.93 -13.89
N ALA A 43 4.47 17.03 -12.89
CA ALA A 43 4.11 16.77 -11.50
C ALA A 43 3.05 17.75 -10.98
N THR A 44 3.16 19.03 -11.36
CA THR A 44 2.19 20.08 -10.99
C THR A 44 0.84 19.84 -11.66
N VAL A 45 0.83 19.50 -12.95
CA VAL A 45 -0.40 19.13 -13.67
C VAL A 45 -1.03 17.89 -13.04
N TYR A 46 -0.25 16.85 -12.75
CA TYR A 46 -0.74 15.64 -12.10
C TYR A 46 -1.37 15.94 -10.73
N PHE A 47 -0.71 16.76 -9.91
CA PHE A 47 -1.24 17.23 -8.63
C PHE A 47 -2.53 18.05 -8.80
N ALA A 48 -2.56 18.96 -9.78
CA ALA A 48 -3.75 19.76 -10.08
C ALA A 48 -4.92 18.88 -10.53
N LEU A 49 -4.69 17.85 -11.35
CA LEU A 49 -5.73 16.90 -11.76
C LEU A 49 -6.29 16.11 -10.57
N LEU A 50 -5.43 15.68 -9.63
CA LEU A 50 -5.86 15.06 -8.38
C LEU A 50 -6.67 16.02 -7.50
N PHE A 51 -6.23 17.28 -7.40
CA PHE A 51 -6.90 18.32 -6.62
C PHE A 51 -8.28 18.65 -7.21
N LEU A 52 -8.39 18.72 -8.53
CA LEU A 52 -9.63 18.94 -9.28
C LEU A 52 -10.51 17.68 -9.38
N ASN A 53 -10.09 16.56 -8.78
CA ASN A 53 -10.81 15.29 -8.80
C ASN A 53 -10.99 14.70 -10.23
N PHE A 54 -10.20 15.16 -11.20
CA PHE A 54 -10.32 14.70 -12.58
C PHE A 54 -9.47 13.44 -12.80
N GLY A 55 -10.15 12.30 -12.99
CA GLY A 55 -9.48 11.02 -13.24
C GLY A 55 -8.76 10.44 -12.01
N GLY A 56 -9.23 10.73 -10.80
CA GLY A 56 -8.59 10.29 -9.54
C GLY A 56 -8.31 8.79 -9.45
N TYR A 57 -9.25 7.95 -9.89
CA TYR A 57 -9.05 6.49 -9.97
C TYR A 57 -7.86 6.13 -10.85
N LEU A 58 -7.78 6.68 -12.06
CA LEU A 58 -6.71 6.39 -13.00
C LEU A 58 -5.36 6.86 -12.46
N LEU A 59 -5.30 8.09 -11.96
CA LEU A 59 -4.06 8.70 -11.45
C LEU A 59 -3.52 7.90 -10.27
N THR A 60 -4.35 7.64 -9.25
CA THR A 60 -3.92 6.89 -8.06
C THR A 60 -3.59 5.43 -8.36
N ASN A 61 -4.33 4.76 -9.24
CA ASN A 61 -4.01 3.39 -9.67
C ASN A 61 -2.70 3.34 -10.45
N THR A 62 -2.44 4.32 -11.31
CA THR A 62 -1.16 4.41 -12.02
C THR A 62 -0.01 4.53 -11.01
N LEU A 63 -0.16 5.33 -9.95
CA LEU A 63 0.84 5.43 -8.89
C LEU A 63 1.01 4.13 -8.11
N ALA A 64 -0.09 3.44 -7.81
CA ALA A 64 -0.11 2.15 -7.11
C ALA A 64 0.59 1.03 -7.90
N PHE A 65 0.47 1.03 -9.23
CA PHE A 65 1.05 -0.01 -10.08
C PHE A 65 2.43 0.33 -10.64
N VAL A 66 2.63 1.55 -11.15
CA VAL A 66 3.86 1.93 -11.84
C VAL A 66 5.05 1.98 -10.90
N MET A 67 4.87 2.47 -9.67
CA MET A 67 5.95 2.54 -8.68
C MET A 67 6.55 1.15 -8.40
N PRO A 68 5.79 0.17 -7.85
CA PRO A 68 6.34 -1.15 -7.56
C PRO A 68 6.81 -1.87 -8.84
N ALA A 69 6.14 -1.71 -9.98
CA ALA A 69 6.62 -2.31 -11.24
C ALA A 69 8.01 -1.82 -11.65
N PHE A 70 8.24 -0.50 -11.55
CA PHE A 70 9.56 0.08 -11.84
C PHE A 70 10.62 -0.44 -10.86
N PHE A 71 10.31 -0.44 -9.56
CA PHE A 71 11.25 -0.92 -8.55
C PHE A 71 11.47 -2.43 -8.58
N SER A 72 10.48 -3.23 -8.99
CA SER A 72 10.66 -4.68 -9.19
C SER A 72 11.63 -4.97 -10.34
N ILE A 73 11.61 -4.19 -11.41
CA ILE A 73 12.61 -4.33 -12.48
C ILE A 73 14.00 -3.94 -11.96
N TYR A 74 14.07 -2.87 -11.17
CA TYR A 74 15.32 -2.43 -10.56
C TYR A 74 15.89 -3.44 -9.53
N SER A 75 15.03 -4.10 -8.74
CA SER A 75 15.45 -5.12 -7.78
C SER A 75 15.83 -6.45 -8.44
N LEU A 76 15.39 -6.72 -9.67
CA LEU A 76 15.91 -7.85 -10.45
C LEU A 76 17.39 -7.65 -10.86
N GLU A 77 17.84 -6.41 -10.96
CA GLU A 77 19.22 -6.07 -11.34
C GLU A 77 20.13 -5.81 -10.13
N THR A 78 19.58 -5.69 -8.91
CA THR A 78 20.32 -5.32 -7.71
C THR A 78 20.12 -6.34 -6.57
N PRO A 79 21.17 -6.71 -5.81
CA PRO A 79 21.10 -7.77 -4.80
C PRO A 79 20.50 -7.36 -3.43
N ASP A 80 19.96 -6.16 -3.28
CA ASP A 80 19.51 -5.61 -2.00
C ASP A 80 18.08 -6.07 -1.61
N LYS A 81 17.96 -6.82 -0.50
CA LYS A 81 16.69 -7.42 -0.02
C LYS A 81 15.81 -6.48 0.81
N ASP A 82 16.36 -5.41 1.34
CA ASP A 82 15.58 -4.49 2.20
C ASP A 82 14.55 -3.69 1.39
N ASP A 83 14.84 -3.44 0.10
CA ASP A 83 13.92 -2.80 -0.84
C ASP A 83 12.65 -3.64 -1.05
N ASP A 84 12.79 -4.96 -1.15
CA ASP A 84 11.66 -5.86 -1.39
C ASP A 84 10.59 -5.76 -0.28
N THR A 85 11.01 -5.66 0.99
CA THR A 85 10.07 -5.56 2.11
C THR A 85 9.25 -4.27 2.05
N GLN A 86 9.89 -3.17 1.65
CA GLN A 86 9.23 -1.87 1.49
C GLN A 86 8.21 -1.91 0.35
N TRP A 87 8.62 -2.38 -0.83
CA TRP A 87 7.74 -2.42 -2.00
C TRP A 87 6.62 -3.44 -1.89
N LEU A 88 6.88 -4.60 -1.28
CA LEU A 88 5.85 -5.61 -1.04
C LEU A 88 4.82 -5.14 -0.01
N THR A 89 5.26 -4.44 1.04
CA THR A 89 4.35 -3.85 2.03
C THR A 89 3.53 -2.72 1.42
N TYR A 90 4.15 -1.86 0.58
CA TYR A 90 3.43 -0.87 -0.21
C TYR A 90 2.33 -1.54 -1.05
N TYR A 91 2.67 -2.59 -1.79
CA TYR A 91 1.73 -3.31 -2.65
C TYR A 91 0.58 -3.93 -1.85
N LEU A 92 0.87 -4.52 -0.69
CA LEU A 92 -0.15 -5.10 0.18
C LEU A 92 -1.16 -4.03 0.65
N ILE A 93 -0.67 -2.89 1.11
CA ILE A 93 -1.51 -1.81 1.66
C ILE A 93 -2.32 -1.15 0.55
N THR A 94 -1.70 -0.89 -0.61
CA THR A 94 -2.40 -0.34 -1.77
C THR A 94 -3.50 -1.28 -2.27
N SER A 95 -3.24 -2.58 -2.34
CA SER A 95 -4.24 -3.58 -2.72
C SER A 95 -5.40 -3.64 -1.74
N PHE A 96 -5.09 -3.64 -0.44
CA PHE A 96 -6.11 -3.61 0.61
C PHE A 96 -6.97 -2.34 0.55
N MET A 97 -6.35 -1.17 0.36
CA MET A 97 -7.08 0.09 0.15
C MET A 97 -7.99 0.02 -1.07
N THR A 98 -7.54 -0.52 -2.20
CA THR A 98 -8.35 -0.65 -3.41
C THR A 98 -9.57 -1.55 -3.20
N VAL A 99 -9.41 -2.66 -2.46
CA VAL A 99 -10.56 -3.51 -2.10
C VAL A 99 -11.52 -2.77 -1.18
N LEU A 100 -11.03 -2.12 -0.13
CA LEU A 100 -11.89 -1.33 0.76
C LEU A 100 -12.63 -0.22 0.00
N GLU A 101 -11.92 0.48 -0.88
CA GLU A 101 -12.45 1.57 -1.71
C GLU A 101 -13.65 1.11 -2.53
N TYR A 102 -13.61 -0.09 -3.10
CA TYR A 102 -14.74 -0.67 -3.82
C TYR A 102 -16.01 -0.77 -2.94
N TRP A 103 -15.88 -1.08 -1.66
CA TRP A 103 -17.02 -1.19 -0.75
C TRP A 103 -17.54 0.17 -0.28
N ILE A 104 -16.67 1.16 -0.13
CA ILE A 104 -17.02 2.51 0.36
C ILE A 104 -17.16 3.54 -0.76
N ASP A 105 -17.14 3.11 -2.03
CA ASP A 105 -17.13 3.98 -3.22
C ASP A 105 -18.29 4.99 -3.22
N PHE A 106 -19.47 4.55 -2.80
CA PHE A 106 -20.63 5.43 -2.72
C PHE A 106 -20.46 6.57 -1.70
N LEU A 107 -19.75 6.34 -0.59
CA LEU A 107 -19.43 7.37 0.42
C LEU A 107 -18.33 8.29 -0.07
N LEU A 108 -17.42 7.78 -0.89
CA LEU A 108 -16.24 8.49 -1.37
C LEU A 108 -16.58 9.60 -2.37
N VAL A 109 -17.66 9.44 -3.14
CA VAL A 109 -18.19 10.50 -4.02
C VAL A 109 -18.61 11.74 -3.23
N TRP A 110 -19.03 11.57 -1.97
CA TRP A 110 -19.43 12.67 -1.10
C TRP A 110 -18.27 13.39 -0.42
N VAL A 111 -17.07 12.80 -0.42
CA VAL A 111 -15.88 13.37 0.25
C VAL A 111 -15.01 14.11 -0.78
N PRO A 112 -15.03 15.45 -0.81
CA PRO A 112 -14.11 16.20 -1.66
C PRO A 112 -12.66 15.96 -1.22
N PHE A 113 -11.71 15.95 -2.17
CA PHE A 113 -10.28 15.74 -1.96
C PHE A 113 -9.84 14.34 -1.49
N TYR A 114 -10.72 13.33 -1.51
CA TYR A 114 -10.31 11.95 -1.17
C TYR A 114 -9.12 11.45 -2.01
N TRP A 115 -9.17 11.64 -3.33
CA TRP A 115 -8.08 11.20 -4.23
C TRP A 115 -6.74 11.84 -3.92
N LEU A 116 -6.75 13.09 -3.49
CA LEU A 116 -5.56 13.80 -3.06
C LEU A 116 -5.00 13.19 -1.77
N MET A 117 -5.86 12.94 -0.79
CA MET A 117 -5.47 12.28 0.48
C MET A 117 -4.91 10.89 0.23
N LYS A 118 -5.58 10.09 -0.61
CA LYS A 118 -5.08 8.78 -1.05
C LYS A 118 -3.72 8.92 -1.72
N ALA A 119 -3.54 9.84 -2.66
CA ALA A 119 -2.27 10.04 -3.36
C ALA A 119 -1.14 10.45 -2.39
N ILE A 120 -1.40 11.35 -1.44
CA ILE A 120 -0.42 11.73 -0.42
C ILE A 120 -0.04 10.53 0.45
N PHE A 121 -1.02 9.72 0.86
CA PHE A 121 -0.77 8.50 1.62
C PHE A 121 0.08 7.48 0.85
N LEU A 122 -0.21 7.28 -0.45
CA LEU A 122 0.59 6.43 -1.32
C LEU A 122 2.02 6.94 -1.47
N VAL A 123 2.19 8.24 -1.71
CA VAL A 123 3.53 8.86 -1.80
C VAL A 123 4.28 8.69 -0.48
N TRP A 124 3.62 8.92 0.66
CA TRP A 124 4.22 8.74 1.99
C TRP A 124 4.68 7.30 2.24
N LEU A 125 3.89 6.30 1.83
CA LEU A 125 4.27 4.90 1.87
C LEU A 125 5.49 4.59 0.98
N ALA A 126 5.55 5.20 -0.20
CA ALA A 126 6.63 4.98 -1.18
C ALA A 126 7.95 5.66 -0.79
N LEU A 127 7.91 6.72 0.03
CA LEU A 127 9.09 7.47 0.44
C LEU A 127 10.00 6.64 1.37
N PRO A 128 11.20 6.21 0.93
CA PRO A 128 12.11 5.42 1.77
C PRO A 128 12.61 6.22 2.99
N ARG A 129 12.68 7.54 2.88
CA ARG A 129 13.11 8.46 3.95
C ARG A 129 12.18 8.46 5.17
N PHE A 130 10.88 8.23 4.95
CA PHE A 130 9.90 8.15 6.05
C PHE A 130 9.63 6.72 6.48
N SER A 131 10.08 5.73 5.70
CA SER A 131 9.92 4.30 5.97
C SER A 131 8.48 3.91 6.36
N GLY A 132 7.48 4.58 5.76
CA GLY A 132 6.06 4.42 6.13
C GLY A 132 5.58 2.98 5.99
N ALA A 133 6.01 2.30 4.92
CA ALA A 133 5.75 0.88 4.72
C ALA A 133 6.42 0.01 5.82
N SER A 134 7.66 0.29 6.20
CA SER A 134 8.36 -0.43 7.28
C SER A 134 7.68 -0.24 8.65
N LEU A 135 7.14 0.96 8.90
CA LEU A 135 6.38 1.25 10.12
C LEU A 135 5.13 0.36 10.19
N ILE A 136 4.35 0.28 9.11
CA ILE A 136 3.14 -0.55 9.05
C ILE A 136 3.49 -2.04 9.12
N TYR A 137 4.59 -2.45 8.47
CA TYR A 137 5.07 -3.82 8.58
C TYR A 137 5.38 -4.21 10.03
N ARG A 138 6.14 -3.38 10.73
CA ARG A 138 6.53 -3.64 12.12
C ARG A 138 5.36 -3.53 13.10
N ALA A 139 4.44 -2.60 12.87
CA ALA A 139 3.34 -2.31 13.78
C ALA A 139 2.15 -3.27 13.61
N ILE A 140 1.83 -3.68 12.38
CA ILE A 140 0.61 -4.44 12.08
C ILE A 140 0.92 -5.81 11.50
N ILE A 141 1.69 -5.88 10.40
CA ILE A 141 1.86 -7.12 9.64
C ILE A 141 2.64 -8.16 10.45
N ARG A 142 3.77 -7.76 11.04
CA ARG A 142 4.67 -8.64 11.80
C ARG A 142 4.00 -9.24 13.04
N PRO A 143 3.32 -8.48 13.92
CA PRO A 143 2.69 -9.06 15.12
C PRO A 143 1.40 -9.83 14.80
N TYR A 144 0.56 -9.36 13.88
CA TYR A 144 -0.79 -9.91 13.70
C TYR A 144 -0.95 -10.86 12.53
N ILE A 145 -0.16 -10.75 11.46
CA ILE A 145 -0.38 -11.52 10.22
C ILE A 145 0.69 -12.61 10.04
N THR A 146 1.97 -12.29 10.21
CA THR A 146 3.08 -13.23 10.04
C THR A 146 2.93 -14.56 10.81
N PRO A 147 2.58 -14.60 12.11
CA PRO A 147 2.47 -15.86 12.84
C PRO A 147 1.34 -16.75 12.31
N TYR A 148 0.25 -16.16 11.82
CA TYR A 148 -0.87 -16.91 11.24
C TYR A 148 -0.49 -17.49 9.88
N VAL A 149 0.09 -16.69 8.99
CA VAL A 149 0.52 -17.14 7.66
C VAL A 149 1.56 -18.26 7.78
N MET A 150 2.56 -18.12 8.66
CA MET A 150 3.57 -19.15 8.88
C MET A 150 2.97 -20.46 9.44
N ARG A 151 1.98 -20.36 10.33
CA ARG A 151 1.26 -21.53 10.85
C ARG A 151 0.45 -22.24 9.76
N VAL A 152 -0.16 -21.50 8.85
CA VAL A 152 -0.91 -22.07 7.72
C VAL A 152 0.06 -22.73 6.72
N MET A 153 1.11 -22.03 6.31
CA MET A 153 2.08 -22.56 5.34
C MET A 153 2.83 -23.79 5.86
N SER A 154 3.21 -23.80 7.15
CA SER A 154 3.80 -25.00 7.75
C SER A 154 2.86 -26.20 7.73
N ARG A 155 1.55 -26.00 7.92
CA ARG A 155 0.57 -27.08 7.79
C ARG A 155 0.43 -27.57 6.34
N VAL A 156 0.40 -26.66 5.38
CA VAL A 156 0.34 -27.02 3.96
C VAL A 156 1.58 -27.82 3.56
N ASN A 157 2.78 -27.36 3.93
CA ASN A 157 4.03 -28.06 3.63
C ASN A 157 4.09 -29.43 4.30
N ASN A 158 3.64 -29.55 5.56
CA ASN A 158 3.61 -30.82 6.27
C ASN A 158 2.58 -31.79 5.68
N ALA A 159 1.41 -31.31 5.24
CA ALA A 159 0.40 -32.13 4.57
C ALA A 159 0.88 -32.61 3.19
N ALA A 160 1.53 -31.74 2.43
CA ALA A 160 2.15 -32.07 1.14
C ALA A 160 3.26 -33.11 1.29
N ALA A 161 4.11 -32.99 2.31
CA ALA A 161 5.17 -33.97 2.61
C ALA A 161 4.61 -35.33 3.08
N ALA A 162 3.43 -35.35 3.70
CA ALA A 162 2.77 -36.55 4.20
C ALA A 162 1.85 -37.23 3.16
N GLY A 163 1.66 -36.64 1.97
CA GLY A 163 0.68 -37.12 0.99
C GLY A 163 -0.78 -37.10 1.49
N ALA A 164 -1.06 -36.38 2.58
CA ALA A 164 -2.33 -36.41 3.30
C ALA A 164 -3.22 -35.21 2.92
N PRO A 165 -4.55 -35.38 2.79
CA PRO A 165 -5.46 -34.29 2.45
C PRO A 165 -5.43 -33.18 3.52
N VAL A 166 -5.47 -31.91 3.09
CA VAL A 166 -5.49 -30.75 3.98
C VAL A 166 -6.70 -30.82 4.93
N PRO A 167 -6.50 -30.84 6.26
CA PRO A 167 -7.62 -30.90 7.20
C PRO A 167 -8.41 -29.58 7.19
N PRO A 168 -9.74 -29.64 7.34
CA PRO A 168 -10.60 -28.45 7.26
C PRO A 168 -10.25 -27.42 8.35
N PRO A 169 -10.53 -26.12 8.11
CA PRO A 169 -10.32 -25.09 9.12
C PRO A 169 -11.09 -25.45 10.38
N ARG A 170 -10.41 -25.33 11.54
CA ARG A 170 -10.95 -25.67 12.85
C ARG A 170 -12.22 -24.86 13.08
N SER A 171 -13.39 -25.50 12.97
CA SER A 171 -14.64 -24.92 13.42
C SER A 171 -14.44 -24.52 14.88
N GLU A 172 -14.64 -23.24 15.18
CA GLU A 172 -14.70 -22.79 16.56
C GLU A 172 -15.77 -23.62 17.27
N LYS A 173 -15.33 -24.36 18.28
CA LYS A 173 -16.21 -25.11 19.17
C LYS A 173 -17.23 -24.09 19.72
N PRO A 174 -18.55 -24.30 19.57
CA PRO A 174 -19.52 -23.35 20.09
C PRO A 174 -19.27 -23.20 21.58
N ALA A 175 -19.15 -21.95 22.03
CA ALA A 175 -19.02 -21.60 23.43
C ALA A 175 -20.06 -22.39 24.22
N ALA A 176 -19.59 -23.16 25.21
CA ALA A 176 -20.47 -23.93 26.08
C ALA A 176 -21.52 -22.96 26.66
N ALA A 177 -22.79 -23.20 26.33
CA ALA A 177 -23.91 -22.49 26.92
C ALA A 177 -23.80 -22.63 28.45
N PRO A 178 -23.93 -21.54 29.23
CA PRO A 178 -23.91 -21.64 30.68
C PRO A 178 -25.09 -22.49 31.14
N ALA A 179 -24.79 -23.43 32.03
CA ALA A 179 -25.72 -24.37 32.63
C ALA A 179 -26.95 -23.65 33.20
N ALA A 180 -28.13 -24.22 32.91
CA ALA A 180 -29.41 -23.77 33.43
C ALA A 180 -29.38 -23.63 34.97
N ALA A 181 -29.76 -22.46 35.45
CA ALA A 181 -30.07 -22.23 36.86
C ALA A 181 -31.31 -23.06 37.27
N PRO A 182 -31.37 -23.60 38.50
CA PRO A 182 -32.53 -24.35 38.95
C PRO A 182 -33.70 -23.40 39.16
N ALA A 183 -34.83 -23.71 38.50
CA ALA A 183 -36.08 -23.01 38.66
C ALA A 183 -36.60 -23.19 40.10
N ALA A 184 -36.66 -22.09 40.84
CA ALA A 184 -37.51 -21.97 42.01
C ALA A 184 -38.98 -22.09 41.57
N SER A 185 -39.70 -23.07 42.10
CA SER A 185 -41.17 -23.07 42.09
C SER A 185 -41.67 -23.52 43.46
N ALA A 186 -41.97 -22.52 44.29
CA ALA A 186 -42.93 -22.68 45.36
C ALA A 186 -44.35 -22.60 44.75
N THR A 187 -45.29 -23.29 45.40
CA THR A 187 -46.75 -23.07 45.40
C THR A 187 -47.60 -24.18 44.76
N GLY A 188 -48.24 -24.99 45.62
CA GLY A 188 -49.70 -25.12 45.59
C GLY A 188 -50.32 -26.45 45.18
N ALA A 189 -51.03 -27.05 46.15
CA ALA A 189 -52.34 -27.71 46.04
C ALA A 189 -52.44 -29.25 45.92
N GLN A 190 -53.38 -29.79 46.73
CA GLN A 190 -54.03 -31.13 46.72
C GLN A 190 -53.18 -32.24 47.39
N LEU A 191 -53.56 -32.92 48.48
CA LEU A 191 -54.83 -33.17 49.20
C LEU A 191 -54.57 -33.23 50.72
#